data_AF-A0A945GMX2-F1
#
_entry.id   AF-A0A945GMX2-F1
#
_cell.length_a   1.000
_cell.length_b   1.000
_cell.length_c   1.000
_cell.angle_alpha   90.00
_cell.angle_beta   90.00
_cell.angle_gamma   90.00
#
_symmetry.space_group_name_H-M   'P 1'
#
loop_
_entity.id
_entity.type
_entity.pdbx_description
1 polymer ?
#
loop_
_entity_poly.entity_id
_entity_poly.type
_entity_poly.pdbx_seq_one_letter_code
_entity_poly.pdbx_strand_id
1 'polypeptide(L)'
;RLPLAPTWQIGYPPSGDYIAECITNGFTLAETLTLCRRMAASWEQGVQILKDLRPHFRSDPERLGEIDLAVALGLQFHRGCNILTFYSLREQLADARRPARRTALLEKMKKLVRAELDIDAELLPLAEADSRLGFHSEAEGYKYFPALIRWRMDQLQHLLESEFPSVEQKAREPGSLFPDYTGEQPTGPAYSCTFTPDGPSPNEKPFGPAWNDLPRAECTHWLHQVFDVERWRRCAYDRNAHNPVSTTDRRERQTSWKAIHDRDHLYIAVLCTSATTESDFRGNELQIFLEPQRTLPRILFHIRPDGSTRCIKDDGYIPRQDDPWNVSTHVDDTGWSTILRIPFAWLNSSDTPNRKPMRINIVRTMSISGKEGAVFCSWACREPVKGRLVWGHLNPATDFGWLRFDDVVV
;
A
#
# COMPACT_ATOMS: atom_id res chain seq x y z
N ARG A 1 -8.06 4.38 3.38
CA ARG A 1 -7.59 3.10 2.79
C ARG A 1 -7.21 2.16 3.91
N LEU A 2 -7.91 1.05 4.10
CA LEU A 2 -7.58 0.06 5.13
C LEU A 2 -6.72 -1.07 4.54
N PRO A 3 -5.99 -1.81 5.38
CA PRO A 3 -5.20 -2.95 4.92
C PRO A 3 -6.05 -4.17 4.54
N LEU A 4 -5.46 -5.11 3.82
CA LEU A 4 -6.13 -6.34 3.43
C LEU A 4 -6.09 -7.38 4.56
N ALA A 5 -7.16 -8.18 4.66
CA ALA A 5 -7.19 -9.32 5.55
C ALA A 5 -6.16 -10.37 5.08
N PRO A 6 -5.39 -10.95 6.01
CA PRO A 6 -4.60 -12.14 5.75
C PRO A 6 -5.40 -13.26 5.08
N THR A 7 -4.96 -13.71 3.90
CA THR A 7 -5.64 -14.79 3.17
C THR A 7 -5.57 -16.13 3.91
N TRP A 8 -4.64 -16.30 4.85
CA TRP A 8 -4.49 -17.51 5.69
C TRP A 8 -5.24 -17.44 7.03
N GLN A 9 -6.01 -16.38 7.34
CA GLN A 9 -6.77 -16.29 8.60
C GLN A 9 -8.27 -16.13 8.37
N ILE A 10 -9.07 -16.62 9.30
CA ILE A 10 -10.51 -16.34 9.40
C ILE A 10 -10.73 -15.42 10.61
N GLY A 11 -11.72 -14.53 10.53
CA GLY A 11 -12.04 -13.60 11.62
C GLY A 11 -11.55 -12.17 11.43
N TYR A 12 -11.18 -11.78 10.20
CA TYR A 12 -11.17 -10.37 9.82
C TYR A 12 -12.52 -10.03 9.21
N PRO A 13 -13.14 -8.89 9.57
CA PRO A 13 -14.29 -8.39 8.82
C PRO A 13 -13.90 -8.12 7.35
N PRO A 14 -14.87 -7.92 6.44
CA PRO A 14 -14.59 -7.44 5.08
C PRO A 14 -13.55 -6.31 5.14
N SER A 15 -12.38 -6.59 4.56
CA SER A 15 -11.18 -5.82 4.84
C SER A 15 -11.01 -4.65 3.87
N GLY A 16 -9.91 -3.94 4.00
CA GLY A 16 -9.63 -2.74 3.22
C GLY A 16 -9.30 -2.99 1.76
N ASP A 17 -8.56 -2.04 1.19
CA ASP A 17 -8.44 -1.81 -0.26
C ASP A 17 -7.00 -1.45 -0.65
N TYR A 18 -6.04 -1.88 0.17
CA TYR A 18 -4.63 -1.58 0.00
C TYR A 18 -3.93 -2.70 -0.79
N ILE A 19 -4.25 -2.77 -2.09
CA ILE A 19 -3.78 -3.83 -3.00
C ILE A 19 -2.26 -3.94 -3.15
N ALA A 20 -1.51 -2.89 -2.79
CA ALA A 20 -0.06 -2.92 -2.77
C ALA A 20 0.49 -4.08 -1.90
N GLU A 21 -0.23 -4.49 -0.85
CA GLU A 21 0.10 -5.69 -0.04
C GLU A 21 -0.01 -7.02 -0.82
N CYS A 22 -0.57 -7.02 -2.02
CA CYS A 22 -0.68 -8.20 -2.89
C CYS A 22 0.25 -8.14 -4.11
N ILE A 23 0.88 -7.00 -4.36
CA ILE A 23 1.78 -6.81 -5.50
C ILE A 23 3.20 -6.98 -5.00
N THR A 24 3.70 -8.22 -5.01
CA THR A 24 5.01 -8.57 -4.43
C THR A 24 6.03 -8.93 -5.52
N ASN A 25 7.24 -9.26 -5.10
CA ASN A 25 8.38 -9.72 -5.88
C ASN A 25 8.80 -8.80 -7.01
N GLY A 26 8.52 -7.49 -6.87
CA GLY A 26 8.93 -6.47 -7.85
C GLY A 26 8.05 -6.37 -9.08
N PHE A 27 6.94 -7.11 -9.10
CA PHE A 27 5.95 -6.94 -10.15
C PHE A 27 5.24 -5.60 -10.00
N THR A 28 4.83 -5.05 -11.12
CA THR A 28 3.80 -4.02 -11.21
C THR A 28 2.43 -4.68 -11.29
N LEU A 29 1.37 -3.94 -10.95
CA LEU A 29 -0.01 -4.42 -11.14
C LEU A 29 -0.27 -4.85 -12.60
N ALA A 30 0.34 -4.17 -13.59
CA ALA A 30 0.19 -4.51 -15.00
C ALA A 30 0.82 -5.88 -15.36
N GLU A 31 2.00 -6.18 -14.80
CA GLU A 31 2.65 -7.48 -14.98
C GLU A 31 1.89 -8.58 -14.26
N THR A 32 1.51 -8.37 -12.99
CA THR A 32 0.68 -9.33 -12.24
C THR A 32 -0.60 -9.65 -13.01
N LEU A 33 -1.28 -8.63 -13.53
CA LEU A 33 -2.49 -8.79 -14.32
C LEU A 33 -2.23 -9.56 -15.63
N THR A 34 -1.10 -9.34 -16.30
CA THR A 34 -0.72 -10.08 -17.50
C THR A 34 -0.51 -11.56 -17.19
N LEU A 35 0.19 -11.88 -16.09
CA LEU A 35 0.45 -13.25 -15.65
C LEU A 35 -0.85 -13.95 -15.22
N CYS A 36 -1.68 -13.30 -14.41
CA CYS A 36 -2.97 -13.84 -13.98
C CYS A 36 -3.91 -14.10 -15.16
N ARG A 37 -3.95 -13.23 -16.17
CA ARG A 37 -4.73 -13.46 -17.40
C ARG A 37 -4.28 -14.71 -18.14
N ARG A 38 -2.96 -14.89 -18.30
CA ARG A 38 -2.42 -16.09 -18.97
C ARG A 38 -2.76 -17.36 -18.20
N MET A 39 -2.59 -17.36 -16.88
CA MET A 39 -2.93 -18.48 -16.02
C MET A 39 -4.43 -18.83 -16.10
N ALA A 40 -5.28 -17.82 -15.97
CA ALA A 40 -6.74 -17.96 -16.02
C ALA A 40 -7.22 -18.52 -17.37
N ALA A 41 -6.71 -17.97 -18.49
CA ALA A 41 -7.06 -18.43 -19.83
C ALA A 41 -6.61 -19.88 -20.09
N SER A 42 -5.40 -20.26 -19.67
CA SER A 42 -4.92 -21.64 -19.81
C SER A 42 -5.73 -22.62 -18.98
N TRP A 43 -6.12 -22.23 -17.75
CA TRP A 43 -6.95 -23.07 -16.89
C TRP A 43 -8.36 -23.25 -17.46
N GLU A 44 -8.95 -22.17 -17.99
CA GLU A 44 -10.26 -22.22 -18.65
C GLU A 44 -10.30 -23.20 -19.81
N GLN A 45 -9.25 -23.23 -20.64
CA GLN A 45 -9.14 -24.23 -21.72
C GLN A 45 -9.16 -25.67 -21.17
N GLY A 46 -8.41 -25.93 -20.10
CA GLY A 46 -8.40 -27.25 -19.44
C GLY A 46 -9.75 -27.61 -18.82
N VAL A 47 -10.39 -26.66 -18.13
CA VAL A 47 -11.71 -26.85 -17.53
C VAL A 47 -12.77 -27.12 -18.58
N GLN A 48 -12.70 -26.48 -19.75
CA GLN A 48 -13.64 -26.74 -20.83
C GLN A 48 -13.56 -28.20 -21.32
N ILE A 49 -12.34 -28.72 -21.49
CA ILE A 49 -12.13 -30.14 -21.83
C ILE A 49 -12.76 -31.05 -20.77
N LEU A 50 -12.57 -30.75 -19.48
CA LEU A 50 -13.16 -31.54 -18.39
C LEU A 50 -14.69 -31.45 -18.36
N LYS A 51 -15.27 -30.28 -18.60
CA LYS A 51 -16.72 -30.09 -18.70
C LYS A 51 -17.32 -30.96 -19.82
N ASP A 52 -16.65 -31.03 -20.96
CA ASP A 52 -17.09 -31.84 -22.12
C ASP A 52 -17.06 -33.35 -21.84
N LEU A 53 -16.30 -33.80 -20.84
CA LEU A 53 -16.25 -35.20 -20.40
C LEU A 53 -17.42 -35.61 -19.50
N ARG A 54 -18.15 -34.67 -18.87
CA ARG A 54 -19.24 -34.97 -17.93
C ARG A 54 -20.25 -36.02 -18.42
N PRO A 55 -20.71 -36.01 -19.70
CA PRO A 55 -21.66 -37.00 -20.19
C PRO A 55 -21.16 -38.45 -20.09
N HIS A 56 -19.85 -38.67 -20.16
CA HIS A 56 -19.22 -40.00 -20.08
C HIS A 56 -19.16 -40.55 -18.65
N PHE A 57 -19.26 -39.68 -17.64
CA PHE A 57 -19.15 -40.04 -16.22
C PHE A 57 -20.48 -39.88 -15.46
N ARG A 58 -21.63 -39.86 -16.15
CA ARG A 58 -22.95 -39.66 -15.52
C ARG A 58 -23.28 -40.66 -14.41
N SER A 59 -22.72 -41.86 -14.46
CA SER A 59 -22.89 -42.92 -13.47
C SER A 59 -21.74 -43.02 -12.47
N ASP A 60 -20.80 -42.07 -12.49
CA ASP A 60 -19.60 -42.05 -11.64
C ASP A 60 -19.53 -40.73 -10.86
N PRO A 61 -20.17 -40.66 -9.67
CA PRO A 61 -20.21 -39.45 -8.86
C PRO A 61 -18.83 -38.95 -8.43
N GLU A 62 -17.85 -39.84 -8.24
CA GLU A 62 -16.49 -39.47 -7.85
C GLU A 62 -15.81 -38.69 -8.96
N ARG A 63 -15.89 -39.18 -10.21
CA ARG A 63 -15.34 -38.49 -11.38
C ARG A 63 -16.05 -37.17 -11.67
N LEU A 64 -17.36 -37.10 -11.47
CA LEU A 64 -18.10 -35.84 -11.58
C LEU A 64 -17.64 -34.84 -10.51
N GLY A 65 -17.41 -35.29 -9.28
CA GLY A 65 -16.87 -34.45 -8.20
C GLY A 65 -15.48 -33.88 -8.50
N GLU A 66 -14.59 -34.67 -9.12
CA GLU A 66 -13.28 -34.17 -9.55
C GLU A 66 -13.39 -33.10 -10.66
N ILE A 67 -14.34 -33.27 -11.59
CA ILE A 67 -14.64 -32.24 -12.61
C ILE A 67 -15.19 -30.98 -11.93
N ASP A 68 -16.12 -31.12 -10.98
CA ASP A 68 -16.70 -30.01 -10.22
C ASP A 68 -15.63 -29.23 -9.44
N LEU A 69 -14.69 -29.92 -8.81
CA LEU A 69 -13.53 -29.32 -8.14
C LEU A 69 -12.68 -28.51 -9.13
N ALA A 70 -12.35 -29.08 -10.30
CA ALA A 70 -11.56 -28.39 -11.31
C ALA A 70 -12.28 -27.14 -11.86
N VAL A 71 -13.60 -27.21 -12.05
CA VAL A 71 -14.44 -26.07 -12.44
C VAL A 71 -14.41 -25.00 -11.35
N ALA A 72 -14.61 -25.37 -10.08
CA ALA A 72 -14.57 -24.43 -8.97
C ALA A 72 -13.22 -23.71 -8.88
N LEU A 73 -12.10 -24.41 -9.06
CA LEU A 73 -10.77 -23.81 -9.13
C LEU A 73 -10.63 -22.83 -10.31
N GLY A 74 -11.16 -23.18 -11.48
CA GLY A 74 -11.13 -22.30 -12.65
C GLY A 74 -11.88 -20.99 -12.44
N LEU A 75 -13.06 -21.07 -11.81
CA LEU A 75 -13.83 -19.90 -11.40
C LEU A 75 -13.04 -19.00 -10.44
N GLN A 76 -12.26 -19.56 -9.52
CA GLN A 76 -11.41 -18.78 -8.61
C GLN A 76 -10.25 -18.09 -9.34
N PHE A 77 -9.62 -18.73 -10.33
CA PHE A 77 -8.56 -18.09 -11.12
C PHE A 77 -9.09 -16.92 -11.96
N HIS A 78 -10.25 -17.09 -12.60
CA HIS A 78 -10.94 -16.01 -13.31
C HIS A 78 -11.28 -14.85 -12.38
N ARG A 79 -11.83 -15.16 -11.21
CA ARG A 79 -12.15 -14.16 -10.17
C ARG A 79 -10.92 -13.38 -9.72
N GLY A 80 -9.80 -14.07 -9.45
CA GLY A 80 -8.54 -13.41 -9.10
C GLY A 80 -8.08 -12.41 -10.16
N CYS A 81 -8.16 -12.81 -11.43
CA CYS A 81 -7.87 -11.92 -12.57
C CYS A 81 -8.86 -10.74 -12.67
N ASN A 82 -10.14 -10.97 -12.41
CA ASN A 82 -11.16 -9.92 -12.45
C ASN A 82 -10.93 -8.88 -11.36
N ILE A 83 -10.63 -9.29 -10.13
CA ILE A 83 -10.30 -8.39 -9.02
C ILE A 83 -9.15 -7.46 -9.41
N LEU A 84 -8.03 -8.01 -9.92
CA LEU A 84 -6.89 -7.21 -10.36
C LEU A 84 -7.24 -6.27 -11.53
N THR A 85 -8.08 -6.73 -12.46
CA THR A 85 -8.59 -5.90 -13.55
C THR A 85 -9.42 -4.73 -13.02
N PHE A 86 -10.26 -4.96 -12.00
CA PHE A 86 -11.04 -3.90 -11.35
C PHE A 86 -10.14 -2.84 -10.74
N TYR A 87 -9.11 -3.24 -9.99
CA TYR A 87 -8.11 -2.31 -9.44
C TYR A 87 -7.46 -1.48 -10.53
N SER A 88 -7.02 -2.11 -11.63
CA SER A 88 -6.41 -1.39 -12.76
C SER A 88 -7.38 -0.40 -13.43
N LEU A 89 -8.64 -0.77 -13.61
CA LEU A 89 -9.67 0.12 -14.18
C LEU A 89 -9.98 1.29 -13.23
N ARG A 90 -9.98 1.04 -11.93
CA ARG A 90 -10.22 2.07 -10.92
C ARG A 90 -9.10 3.12 -10.88
N GLU A 91 -7.84 2.70 -11.01
CA GLU A 91 -6.71 3.64 -11.18
C GLU A 91 -6.90 4.52 -12.42
N GLN A 92 -7.22 3.89 -13.56
CA GLN A 92 -7.45 4.61 -14.81
C GLN A 92 -8.65 5.57 -14.71
N LEU A 93 -9.69 5.19 -13.97
CA LEU A 93 -10.88 6.02 -13.78
C LEU A 93 -10.56 7.26 -12.94
N ALA A 94 -9.78 7.09 -11.87
CA ALA A 94 -9.33 8.19 -11.03
C ALA A 94 -8.47 9.21 -11.80
N ASP A 95 -7.60 8.72 -12.69
CA ASP A 95 -6.75 9.57 -13.53
C ASP A 95 -7.51 10.22 -14.69
N ALA A 96 -8.60 9.61 -15.18
CA ALA A 96 -9.31 10.08 -16.35
C ALA A 96 -9.91 11.48 -16.11
N ARG A 97 -9.62 12.43 -17.01
CA ARG A 97 -10.18 13.80 -16.97
C ARG A 97 -11.37 14.03 -17.89
N ARG A 98 -11.45 13.26 -18.98
CA ARG A 98 -12.51 13.42 -20.00
C ARG A 98 -13.76 12.62 -19.59
N PRO A 99 -14.96 13.25 -19.55
CA PRO A 99 -16.20 12.54 -19.21
C PRO A 99 -16.45 11.29 -20.06
N ALA A 100 -16.27 11.38 -21.38
CA ALA A 100 -16.43 10.23 -22.29
C ALA A 100 -15.52 9.04 -21.94
N ARG A 101 -14.28 9.31 -21.51
CA ARG A 101 -13.35 8.26 -21.07
C ARG A 101 -13.80 7.64 -19.75
N ARG A 102 -14.30 8.44 -18.81
CA ARG A 102 -14.83 7.96 -17.52
C ARG A 102 -16.02 7.05 -17.73
N THR A 103 -16.98 7.45 -18.57
CA THR A 103 -18.13 6.62 -18.93
C THR A 103 -17.69 5.28 -19.52
N ALA A 104 -16.75 5.30 -20.47
CA ALA A 104 -16.23 4.05 -21.06
C ALA A 104 -15.52 3.14 -20.05
N LEU A 105 -14.83 3.71 -19.05
CA LEU A 105 -14.17 2.95 -17.98
C LEU A 105 -15.21 2.36 -17.00
N LEU A 106 -16.21 3.15 -16.60
CA LEU A 106 -17.30 2.70 -15.73
C LEU A 106 -18.08 1.54 -16.35
N GLU A 107 -18.39 1.60 -17.65
CA GLU A 107 -19.06 0.49 -18.34
C GLU A 107 -18.21 -0.79 -18.37
N LYS A 108 -16.88 -0.67 -18.50
CA LYS A 108 -15.98 -1.83 -18.37
C LYS A 108 -16.01 -2.42 -16.97
N MET A 109 -16.03 -1.56 -15.94
CA MET A 109 -16.10 -2.02 -14.54
C MET A 109 -17.45 -2.68 -14.24
N LYS A 110 -18.57 -2.14 -14.72
CA LYS A 110 -19.90 -2.77 -14.61
C LYS A 110 -19.96 -4.13 -15.33
N LYS A 111 -19.40 -4.23 -16.53
CA LYS A 111 -19.31 -5.50 -17.26
C LYS A 111 -18.55 -6.56 -16.45
N LEU A 112 -17.47 -6.16 -15.78
CA LEU A 112 -16.71 -7.04 -14.91
C LEU A 112 -17.53 -7.51 -13.70
N VAL A 113 -18.29 -6.62 -13.07
CA VAL A 113 -19.16 -6.99 -11.93
C VAL A 113 -20.27 -7.95 -12.35
N ARG A 114 -20.85 -7.77 -13.55
CA ARG A 114 -21.81 -8.75 -14.11
C ARG A 114 -21.16 -10.11 -14.37
N ALA A 115 -19.94 -10.14 -14.90
CA ALA A 115 -19.21 -11.39 -15.08
C ALA A 115 -18.90 -12.08 -13.73
N GLU A 116 -18.68 -11.32 -12.65
CA GLU A 116 -18.54 -11.89 -11.31
C GLU A 116 -19.84 -12.50 -10.77
N LEU A 117 -21.01 -11.92 -11.08
CA LEU A 117 -22.30 -12.52 -10.77
C LEU A 117 -22.51 -13.84 -11.53
N ASP A 118 -22.10 -13.91 -12.80
CA ASP A 118 -22.15 -15.15 -13.58
C ASP A 118 -21.25 -16.24 -12.97
N ILE A 119 -20.05 -15.87 -12.51
CA ILE A 119 -19.13 -16.76 -11.79
C ILE A 119 -19.76 -17.24 -10.48
N ASP A 120 -20.39 -16.36 -9.71
CA ASP A 120 -21.05 -16.72 -8.45
C ASP A 120 -22.25 -17.65 -8.70
N ALA A 121 -23.01 -17.43 -9.77
CA ALA A 121 -24.12 -18.29 -10.18
C ALA A 121 -23.66 -19.69 -10.59
N GLU A 122 -22.49 -19.83 -11.21
CA GLU A 122 -21.90 -21.13 -11.53
C GLU A 122 -21.28 -21.82 -10.30
N LEU A 123 -20.64 -21.06 -9.41
CA LEU A 123 -19.98 -21.61 -8.21
C LEU A 123 -20.96 -22.09 -7.15
N LEU A 124 -22.09 -21.40 -6.99
CA LEU A 124 -23.08 -21.68 -5.94
C LEU A 124 -23.55 -23.14 -5.93
N PRO A 125 -24.08 -23.73 -7.03
CA PRO A 125 -24.54 -25.11 -7.03
C PRO A 125 -23.42 -26.11 -6.76
N LEU A 126 -22.17 -25.81 -7.15
CA LEU A 126 -21.01 -26.65 -6.85
C LEU A 126 -20.73 -26.67 -5.34
N ALA A 127 -20.74 -25.49 -4.71
CA ALA A 127 -20.52 -25.36 -3.26
C ALA A 127 -21.67 -25.93 -2.42
N GLU A 128 -22.88 -26.03 -2.98
CA GLU A 128 -24.02 -26.72 -2.34
C GLU A 128 -23.89 -28.24 -2.42
N ALA A 129 -23.35 -28.75 -3.52
CA ALA A 129 -23.16 -30.17 -3.74
C ALA A 129 -21.96 -30.75 -2.99
N ASP A 130 -20.87 -29.98 -2.82
CA ASP A 130 -19.65 -30.42 -2.14
C ASP A 130 -19.20 -29.41 -1.08
N SER A 131 -19.41 -29.78 0.19
CA SER A 131 -19.05 -28.95 1.34
C SER A 131 -17.55 -28.83 1.55
N ARG A 132 -16.69 -29.59 0.86
CA ARG A 132 -15.23 -29.42 0.94
C ARG A 132 -14.76 -28.16 0.19
N LEU A 133 -15.54 -27.70 -0.80
CA LEU A 133 -15.21 -26.51 -1.57
C LEU A 133 -15.22 -25.27 -0.68
N GLY A 134 -14.14 -24.50 -0.77
CA GLY A 134 -13.94 -23.30 0.04
C GLY A 134 -13.26 -23.52 1.38
N PHE A 135 -13.02 -24.76 1.80
CA PHE A 135 -12.17 -25.04 2.96
C PHE A 135 -10.71 -24.67 2.68
N HIS A 136 -10.06 -23.96 3.61
CA HIS A 136 -8.66 -23.55 3.53
C HIS A 136 -7.90 -24.08 4.74
N SER A 137 -6.98 -25.02 4.51
CA SER A 137 -6.28 -25.75 5.57
C SER A 137 -5.52 -24.84 6.53
N GLU A 138 -4.73 -23.89 6.02
CA GLU A 138 -3.96 -22.96 6.88
C GLU A 138 -4.85 -22.04 7.72
N ALA A 139 -6.07 -21.77 7.25
CA ALA A 139 -7.01 -20.90 7.94
C ALA A 139 -7.95 -21.70 8.86
N GLU A 140 -7.86 -23.03 8.83
CA GLU A 140 -8.71 -23.98 9.56
C GLU A 140 -10.21 -23.70 9.42
N GLY A 141 -10.66 -23.29 8.23
CA GLY A 141 -12.07 -23.06 7.96
C GLY A 141 -12.39 -22.58 6.54
N TYR A 142 -13.61 -22.08 6.36
CA TYR A 142 -14.18 -21.77 5.04
C TYR A 142 -13.94 -20.33 4.60
N LYS A 143 -13.35 -20.16 3.41
CA LYS A 143 -13.19 -18.88 2.71
C LYS A 143 -14.42 -18.49 1.90
N TYR A 144 -15.19 -19.48 1.49
CA TYR A 144 -16.53 -19.30 0.94
C TYR A 144 -17.39 -20.51 1.27
N PHE A 145 -18.70 -20.29 1.26
CA PHE A 145 -19.76 -21.28 1.47
C PHE A 145 -21.05 -20.72 0.85
N PRO A 146 -22.10 -21.53 0.60
CA PRO A 146 -23.27 -21.09 -0.17
C PRO A 146 -23.94 -19.81 0.33
N ALA A 147 -24.06 -19.62 1.65
CA ALA A 147 -24.64 -18.38 2.19
C ALA A 147 -23.73 -17.15 1.98
N LEU A 148 -22.39 -17.31 2.02
CA LEU A 148 -21.47 -16.21 1.73
C LEU A 148 -21.45 -15.85 0.23
N ILE A 149 -21.61 -16.85 -0.65
CA ILE A 149 -21.72 -16.60 -2.10
C ILE A 149 -22.97 -15.78 -2.39
N ARG A 150 -24.14 -16.17 -1.83
CA ARG A 150 -25.37 -15.38 -1.97
C ARG A 150 -25.23 -13.96 -1.43
N TRP A 151 -24.68 -13.82 -0.23
CA TRP A 151 -24.41 -12.50 0.36
C TRP A 151 -23.54 -11.64 -0.56
N ARG A 152 -22.49 -12.22 -1.16
CA ARG A 152 -21.63 -11.53 -2.12
C ARG A 152 -22.41 -11.10 -3.36
N MET A 153 -23.25 -11.97 -3.93
CA MET A 153 -24.10 -11.63 -5.08
C MET A 153 -24.96 -10.41 -4.77
N ASP A 154 -25.54 -10.32 -3.58
CA ASP A 154 -26.30 -9.15 -3.13
C ASP A 154 -25.42 -7.88 -3.07
N GLN A 155 -24.17 -7.99 -2.62
CA GLN A 155 -23.23 -6.86 -2.63
C GLN A 155 -22.88 -6.39 -4.05
N LEU A 156 -22.65 -7.32 -4.98
CA LEU A 156 -22.35 -7.00 -6.37
C LEU A 156 -23.55 -6.36 -7.08
N GLN A 157 -24.76 -6.84 -6.77
CA GLN A 157 -26.00 -6.25 -7.26
C GLN A 157 -26.19 -4.83 -6.70
N HIS A 158 -25.96 -4.64 -5.41
CA HIS A 158 -26.01 -3.32 -4.79
C HIS A 158 -25.04 -2.34 -5.45
N LEU A 159 -23.78 -2.76 -5.66
CA LEU A 159 -22.77 -1.95 -6.36
C LEU A 159 -23.26 -1.50 -7.75
N LEU A 160 -23.92 -2.37 -8.52
CA LEU A 160 -24.51 -2.05 -9.83
C LEU A 160 -25.68 -1.07 -9.74
N GLU A 161 -26.53 -1.20 -8.71
CA GLU A 161 -27.78 -0.46 -8.57
C GLU A 161 -27.62 0.90 -7.87
N SER A 162 -26.63 1.05 -6.99
CA SER A 162 -26.49 2.25 -6.14
C SER A 162 -25.17 2.99 -6.37
N GLU A 163 -24.04 2.32 -6.19
CA GLU A 163 -22.72 2.96 -6.13
C GLU A 163 -22.23 3.39 -7.52
N PHE A 164 -22.36 2.54 -8.54
CA PHE A 164 -22.01 2.91 -9.91
C PHE A 164 -22.81 4.12 -10.42
N PRO A 165 -24.16 4.18 -10.29
CA PRO A 165 -24.93 5.36 -10.66
C PRO A 165 -24.47 6.65 -9.96
N SER A 166 -24.12 6.57 -8.67
CA SER A 166 -23.58 7.72 -7.91
C SER A 166 -22.25 8.22 -8.51
N VAL A 167 -21.34 7.32 -8.86
CA VAL A 167 -20.06 7.68 -9.50
C VAL A 167 -20.30 8.21 -10.92
N GLU A 168 -21.26 7.67 -11.67
CA GLU A 168 -21.60 8.13 -13.02
C GLU A 168 -22.12 9.56 -13.05
N GLN A 169 -22.93 9.93 -12.06
CA GLN A 169 -23.40 11.32 -11.92
C GLN A 169 -22.20 12.27 -11.80
N LYS A 170 -21.27 11.97 -10.89
CA LYS A 170 -20.05 12.76 -10.69
C LYS A 170 -19.13 12.74 -11.91
N ALA A 171 -19.06 11.62 -12.63
CA ALA A 171 -18.19 11.45 -13.79
C ALA A 171 -18.55 12.37 -14.98
N ARG A 172 -19.77 12.91 -15.03
CA ARG A 172 -20.23 13.87 -16.04
C ARG A 172 -19.72 15.28 -15.78
N GLU A 173 -19.36 15.59 -14.55
CA GLU A 173 -18.86 16.91 -14.16
C GLU A 173 -17.41 17.11 -14.61
N PRO A 174 -17.03 18.34 -15.00
CA PRO A 174 -15.64 18.68 -15.28
C PRO A 174 -14.79 18.65 -14.01
N GLY A 175 -13.48 18.49 -14.15
CA GLY A 175 -12.54 18.44 -13.02
C GLY A 175 -12.21 17.02 -12.58
N SER A 176 -11.58 16.85 -11.41
CA SER A 176 -11.13 15.55 -10.89
C SER A 176 -12.26 14.75 -10.26
N LEU A 177 -12.32 13.44 -10.51
CA LEU A 177 -13.39 12.60 -9.99
C LEU A 177 -13.18 12.23 -8.51
N PHE A 178 -11.92 12.02 -8.12
CA PHE A 178 -11.54 11.63 -6.76
C PHE A 178 -10.26 12.39 -6.35
N PRO A 179 -10.35 13.70 -6.07
CA PRO A 179 -9.17 14.53 -5.82
C PRO A 179 -8.42 14.16 -4.54
N ASP A 180 -9.11 13.70 -3.49
CA ASP A 180 -8.47 13.17 -2.28
C ASP A 180 -7.72 11.85 -2.57
N TYR A 181 -8.37 10.95 -3.32
CA TYR A 181 -7.81 9.65 -3.69
C TYR A 181 -6.57 9.73 -4.59
N THR A 182 -6.45 10.80 -5.37
CA THR A 182 -5.31 11.07 -6.27
C THR A 182 -4.24 11.95 -5.64
N GLY A 183 -4.50 12.52 -4.45
CA GLY A 183 -3.60 13.45 -3.78
C GLY A 183 -3.60 14.87 -4.36
N GLU A 184 -4.55 15.19 -5.23
CA GLU A 184 -4.73 16.53 -5.79
C GLU A 184 -5.29 17.49 -4.74
N GLN A 185 -6.26 17.03 -3.94
CA GLN A 185 -6.80 17.74 -2.78
C GLN A 185 -6.87 16.76 -1.60
N PRO A 186 -5.71 16.40 -1.03
CA PRO A 186 -5.64 15.35 -0.03
C PRO A 186 -6.29 15.77 1.29
N THR A 187 -6.91 14.80 1.96
CA THR A 187 -7.27 14.91 3.37
C THR A 187 -6.06 14.57 4.24
N GLY A 188 -5.77 15.39 5.25
CA GLY A 188 -4.68 15.17 6.21
C GLY A 188 -3.37 15.89 5.85
N PRO A 189 -2.22 15.49 6.43
CA PRO A 189 -0.95 16.15 6.20
C PRO A 189 -0.53 16.10 4.73
N ALA A 190 -0.18 17.27 4.19
CA ALA A 190 0.34 17.41 2.85
C ALA A 190 1.54 18.36 2.84
N TYR A 191 2.53 18.06 2.02
CA TYR A 191 3.73 18.86 1.84
C TYR A 191 3.93 19.16 0.35
N SER A 192 4.17 20.42 0.00
CA SER A 192 4.53 20.84 -1.36
C SER A 192 6.03 20.72 -1.56
N CYS A 193 6.42 19.87 -2.50
CA CYS A 193 7.78 19.63 -2.94
C CYS A 193 8.09 20.58 -4.09
N THR A 194 8.96 21.55 -3.82
CA THR A 194 9.26 22.61 -4.77
C THR A 194 10.29 22.17 -5.80
N PHE A 195 10.05 22.54 -7.06
CA PHE A 195 11.00 22.30 -8.15
C PHE A 195 12.22 23.22 -8.02
N THR A 196 13.41 22.66 -8.08
CA THR A 196 14.69 23.38 -8.11
C THR A 196 15.53 22.82 -9.26
N PRO A 197 15.83 23.61 -10.33
CA PRO A 197 16.49 23.11 -11.54
C PRO A 197 17.81 22.38 -11.29
N ASP A 198 18.64 22.92 -10.40
CA ASP A 198 20.00 22.43 -10.14
C ASP A 198 20.08 21.42 -8.98
N GLY A 199 18.97 21.20 -8.27
CA GLY A 199 18.95 20.46 -7.01
C GLY A 199 19.85 21.09 -5.93
N PRO A 200 19.96 20.43 -4.76
CA PRO A 200 20.94 20.79 -3.74
C PRO A 200 22.33 20.29 -4.11
N SER A 201 23.37 20.94 -3.59
CA SER A 201 24.74 20.44 -3.79
C SER A 201 24.94 19.08 -3.09
N PRO A 202 25.76 18.14 -3.62
CA PRO A 202 25.91 16.80 -3.05
C PRO A 202 26.33 16.74 -1.58
N ASN A 203 27.04 17.76 -1.10
CA ASN A 203 27.52 17.88 0.27
C ASN A 203 26.84 19.02 1.05
N GLU A 204 25.74 19.56 0.50
CA GLU A 204 24.97 20.58 1.21
C GLU A 204 24.39 19.96 2.48
N LYS A 205 24.35 20.75 3.54
CA LYS A 205 23.59 20.39 4.73
C LYS A 205 22.11 20.70 4.45
N PRO A 206 21.13 20.24 5.26
CA PRO A 206 19.72 20.58 5.06
C PRO A 206 19.39 22.04 5.45
N PHE A 207 20.33 22.92 5.21
CA PHE A 207 20.35 24.36 5.40
C PHE A 207 21.31 24.94 4.38
N GLY A 208 20.85 25.96 3.66
CA GLY A 208 21.52 26.48 2.47
C GLY A 208 20.50 27.11 1.51
N PRO A 209 20.94 27.76 0.43
CA PRO A 209 20.06 28.51 -0.46
C PRO A 209 18.89 27.69 -1.01
N ALA A 210 19.11 26.40 -1.29
CA ALA A 210 18.06 25.51 -1.79
C ALA A 210 16.99 25.16 -0.73
N TRP A 211 17.31 25.29 0.55
CA TRP A 211 16.47 24.82 1.65
C TRP A 211 15.85 25.94 2.49
N ASN A 212 16.50 27.11 2.58
CA ASN A 212 16.19 28.13 3.59
C ASN A 212 14.75 28.64 3.49
N ASP A 213 14.25 28.87 2.28
CA ASP A 213 12.93 29.46 2.04
C ASP A 213 11.79 28.44 1.99
N LEU A 214 12.11 27.14 2.09
CA LEU A 214 11.10 26.09 2.04
C LEU A 214 10.35 25.94 3.37
N PRO A 215 9.04 25.61 3.31
CA PRO A 215 8.28 25.29 4.50
C PRO A 215 8.89 24.09 5.21
N ARG A 216 8.94 24.16 6.55
CA ARG A 216 9.43 23.08 7.40
C ARG A 216 8.25 22.30 7.95
N ALA A 217 8.27 20.97 7.81
CA ALA A 217 7.26 20.08 8.38
C ALA A 217 7.81 19.42 9.65
N GLU A 218 7.09 19.54 10.76
CA GLU A 218 7.47 18.94 12.04
C GLU A 218 6.88 17.54 12.20
N CYS A 219 7.66 16.62 12.76
CA CYS A 219 7.16 15.36 13.27
C CYS A 219 6.61 15.60 14.67
N THR A 220 5.29 15.52 14.81
CA THR A 220 4.59 15.85 16.07
C THR A 220 3.81 14.69 16.66
N HIS A 221 3.73 13.54 15.96
CA HIS A 221 3.02 12.37 16.44
C HIS A 221 3.98 11.40 17.12
N TRP A 222 3.77 11.16 18.41
CA TRP A 222 4.70 10.43 19.28
C TRP A 222 4.07 9.14 19.84
N LEU A 223 4.75 8.02 19.63
CA LEU A 223 4.35 6.72 20.16
C LEU A 223 5.52 6.02 20.87
N HIS A 224 5.22 5.35 21.98
CA HIS A 224 6.13 4.47 22.70
C HIS A 224 5.72 3.03 22.42
N GLN A 225 6.60 2.30 21.75
CA GLN A 225 6.43 0.89 21.44
C GLN A 225 7.12 0.04 22.50
N VAL A 226 6.32 -0.77 23.18
CA VAL A 226 6.76 -1.64 24.27
C VAL A 226 6.24 -3.04 24.01
N PHE A 227 7.04 -4.06 24.33
CA PHE A 227 6.59 -5.44 24.24
C PHE A 227 5.40 -5.68 25.19
N ASP A 228 4.36 -6.32 24.68
CA ASP A 228 3.14 -6.64 25.40
C ASP A 228 2.88 -8.14 25.30
N VAL A 229 3.08 -8.84 26.42
CA VAL A 229 2.94 -10.29 26.50
C VAL A 229 1.51 -10.75 26.22
N GLU A 230 0.50 -9.97 26.60
CA GLU A 230 -0.90 -10.33 26.41
C GLU A 230 -1.32 -10.18 24.95
N ARG A 231 -0.83 -9.13 24.26
CA ARG A 231 -1.03 -9.02 22.80
C ARG A 231 -0.29 -10.12 22.05
N TRP A 232 0.96 -10.40 22.44
CA TRP A 232 1.74 -11.47 21.83
C TRP A 232 1.07 -12.84 21.98
N ARG A 233 0.50 -13.15 23.16
CA ARG A 233 -0.28 -14.37 23.41
C ARG A 233 -1.51 -14.49 22.50
N ARG A 234 -2.16 -13.38 22.14
CA ARG A 234 -3.32 -13.37 21.23
C ARG A 234 -2.91 -13.49 19.77
N CYS A 235 -1.78 -12.90 19.40
CA CYS A 235 -1.24 -12.96 18.05
C CYS A 235 0.27 -12.75 18.07
N ALA A 236 1.04 -13.77 17.69
CA ALA A 236 2.51 -13.70 17.68
C ALA A 236 3.06 -12.57 16.79
N TYR A 237 2.27 -12.12 15.80
CA TYR A 237 2.60 -11.02 14.89
C TYR A 237 2.23 -9.63 15.44
N ASP A 238 1.60 -9.55 16.62
CA ASP A 238 1.15 -8.31 17.25
C ASP A 238 1.76 -8.14 18.66
N ARG A 239 3.08 -8.26 18.76
CA ARG A 239 3.77 -8.37 20.06
C ARG A 239 3.93 -7.07 20.86
N ASN A 240 3.57 -5.92 20.29
CA ASN A 240 3.89 -4.61 20.87
C ASN A 240 2.63 -3.76 21.12
N ALA A 241 2.56 -3.15 22.30
CA ALA A 241 1.68 -2.02 22.56
C ALA A 241 2.27 -0.72 22.00
N HIS A 242 1.41 0.21 21.63
CA HIS A 242 1.80 1.52 21.08
C HIS A 242 1.09 2.60 21.87
N ASN A 243 1.80 3.21 22.82
CA ASN A 243 1.24 4.14 23.81
C ASN A 243 1.62 5.59 23.48
N PRO A 244 0.81 6.59 23.81
CA PRO A 244 1.23 7.99 23.72
C PRO A 244 2.44 8.28 24.61
N VAL A 245 3.41 9.02 24.09
CA VAL A 245 4.62 9.43 24.85
C VAL A 245 4.29 10.62 25.76
N SER A 246 4.84 10.73 26.97
CA SER A 246 4.59 11.89 27.85
C SER A 246 5.23 13.18 27.31
N THR A 247 4.75 14.36 27.72
CA THR A 247 5.34 15.65 27.29
C THR A 247 6.79 15.82 27.75
N THR A 248 7.14 15.32 28.94
CA THR A 248 8.50 15.35 29.50
C THR A 248 9.47 14.56 28.63
N ASP A 249 9.06 13.38 28.16
CA ASP A 249 9.86 12.52 27.30
C ASP A 249 10.09 13.11 25.90
N ARG A 250 9.15 13.94 25.41
CA ARG A 250 9.26 14.64 24.13
C ARG A 250 10.14 15.88 24.20
N ARG A 251 10.33 16.42 25.41
CA ARG A 251 11.00 17.70 25.62
C ARG A 251 12.38 17.68 24.98
N GLU A 252 12.74 18.78 24.32
CA GLU A 252 14.06 19.01 23.72
C GLU A 252 14.46 18.07 22.57
N ARG A 253 13.55 17.21 22.11
CA ARG A 253 13.74 16.35 20.95
C ARG A 253 12.82 16.82 19.83
N GLN A 254 13.39 17.31 18.74
CA GLN A 254 12.61 17.72 17.58
C GLN A 254 13.08 16.96 16.36
N THR A 255 12.14 16.70 15.46
CA THR A 255 12.41 16.12 14.14
C THR A 255 11.60 16.90 13.14
N SER A 256 12.26 17.36 12.10
CA SER A 256 11.64 18.13 11.04
C SER A 256 12.20 17.75 9.70
N TRP A 257 11.46 18.05 8.65
CA TRP A 257 11.88 17.71 7.31
C TRP A 257 11.42 18.73 6.28
N LYS A 258 12.08 18.66 5.13
CA LYS A 258 11.83 19.45 3.92
C LYS A 258 12.01 18.55 2.70
N ALA A 259 11.40 18.92 1.58
CA ALA A 259 11.62 18.21 0.32
C ALA A 259 11.63 19.16 -0.88
N ILE A 260 12.52 18.87 -1.82
CA ILE A 260 12.60 19.51 -3.14
C ILE A 260 12.81 18.44 -4.19
N HIS A 261 12.65 18.82 -5.45
CA HIS A 261 12.96 17.94 -6.56
C HIS A 261 13.55 18.70 -7.73
N ASP A 262 14.37 18.04 -8.53
CA ASP A 262 14.79 18.53 -9.85
C ASP A 262 14.04 17.75 -10.95
N ARG A 263 14.61 17.62 -12.16
CA ARG A 263 14.04 16.78 -13.23
C ARG A 263 14.22 15.28 -12.99
N ASP A 264 15.28 14.89 -12.31
CA ASP A 264 15.75 13.52 -12.26
C ASP A 264 15.61 12.91 -10.86
N HIS A 265 15.58 13.74 -9.81
CA HIS A 265 15.66 13.32 -8.41
C HIS A 265 14.67 14.03 -7.49
N LEU A 266 14.20 13.27 -6.50
CA LEU A 266 13.59 13.75 -5.27
C LEU A 266 14.66 13.86 -4.19
N TYR A 267 14.65 14.96 -3.45
CA TYR A 267 15.52 15.20 -2.30
C TYR A 267 14.68 15.39 -1.04
N ILE A 268 14.99 14.63 0.00
CA ILE A 268 14.33 14.71 1.31
C ILE A 268 15.39 15.04 2.35
N ALA A 269 15.28 16.22 2.93
CA ALA A 269 16.13 16.70 4.01
C ALA A 269 15.44 16.46 5.36
N VAL A 270 16.12 15.82 6.31
CA VAL A 270 15.60 15.63 7.67
C VAL A 270 16.60 16.14 8.69
N LEU A 271 16.12 16.91 9.66
CA LEU A 271 16.87 17.45 10.78
C LEU A 271 16.32 16.90 12.09
N CYS A 272 17.21 16.29 12.87
CA CYS A 272 16.92 15.65 14.15
C CYS A 272 17.73 16.35 15.25
N THR A 273 17.09 17.11 16.13
CA THR A 273 17.78 17.78 17.25
C THR A 273 17.55 17.04 18.57
N SER A 274 18.50 17.21 19.49
CA SER A 274 18.39 16.82 20.90
C SER A 274 19.14 17.86 21.73
N ALA A 275 18.51 18.48 22.74
CA ALA A 275 19.23 19.41 23.62
C ALA A 275 20.03 18.71 24.73
N THR A 276 19.88 17.40 24.87
CA THR A 276 20.71 16.64 25.80
C THR A 276 22.13 16.58 25.26
N THR A 277 23.12 16.86 26.11
CA THR A 277 24.56 16.67 25.85
C THR A 277 24.94 15.19 25.65
N GLU A 278 23.94 14.30 25.60
CA GLU A 278 24.04 12.98 25.01
C GLU A 278 24.31 13.15 23.51
N SER A 279 25.58 13.42 23.18
CA SER A 279 26.16 13.27 21.84
C SER A 279 26.01 11.85 21.28
N ASP A 280 25.46 10.93 22.08
CA ASP A 280 25.23 9.56 21.73
C ASP A 280 23.88 9.36 21.04
N PHE A 281 23.86 9.54 19.72
CA PHE A 281 22.74 9.15 18.88
C PHE A 281 22.67 7.62 18.66
N ARG A 282 23.39 6.78 19.44
CA ARG A 282 23.25 5.32 19.38
C ARG A 282 21.78 4.92 19.55
N GLY A 283 21.33 4.00 18.69
CA GLY A 283 19.95 3.55 18.63
C GLY A 283 18.97 4.52 17.94
N ASN A 284 19.42 5.70 17.49
CA ASN A 284 18.60 6.54 16.61
C ASN A 284 18.58 5.94 15.20
N GLU A 285 17.39 5.93 14.60
CA GLU A 285 17.19 5.52 13.21
C GLU A 285 16.08 6.40 12.61
N LEU A 286 16.33 6.92 11.42
CA LEU A 286 15.31 7.55 10.61
C LEU A 286 14.73 6.53 9.63
N GLN A 287 13.40 6.53 9.53
CA GLN A 287 12.61 5.76 8.60
C GLN A 287 11.87 6.72 7.67
N ILE A 288 12.14 6.65 6.37
CA ILE A 288 11.41 7.38 5.35
C ILE A 288 10.55 6.38 4.59
N PHE A 289 9.23 6.49 4.72
CA PHE A 289 8.26 5.68 4.00
C PHE A 289 7.86 6.42 2.72
N LEU A 290 7.91 5.76 1.57
CA LEU A 290 7.41 6.27 0.30
C LEU A 290 6.49 5.27 -0.36
N GLU A 291 5.33 5.73 -0.80
CA GLU A 291 4.49 5.01 -1.75
C GLU A 291 4.43 5.79 -3.06
N PRO A 292 5.24 5.40 -4.06
CA PRO A 292 5.33 6.14 -5.32
C PRO A 292 4.01 6.14 -6.08
N GLN A 293 3.32 5.02 -6.01
CA GLN A 293 2.01 4.83 -6.60
C GLN A 293 1.14 3.99 -5.68
N ARG A 294 -0.16 4.22 -5.77
CA ARG A 294 -1.16 3.61 -4.89
C ARG A 294 -1.32 2.09 -5.02
N THR A 295 -0.82 1.52 -6.10
CA THR A 295 -0.84 0.08 -6.42
C THR A 295 0.54 -0.56 -6.31
N LEU A 296 1.57 0.22 -6.00
CA LEU A 296 2.91 -0.27 -5.77
C LEU A 296 3.16 -0.40 -4.28
N PRO A 297 3.94 -1.40 -3.87
CA PRO A 297 4.50 -1.50 -2.54
C PRO A 297 5.16 -0.22 -2.07
N ARG A 298 5.10 0.01 -0.75
CA ARG A 298 5.90 1.07 -0.15
C ARG A 298 7.38 0.72 -0.20
N ILE A 299 8.19 1.77 -0.14
CA ILE A 299 9.64 1.74 -0.04
C ILE A 299 9.99 2.34 1.31
N LEU A 300 10.87 1.67 2.06
CA LEU A 300 11.29 2.08 3.39
C LEU A 300 12.81 2.26 3.42
N PHE A 301 13.24 3.49 3.66
CA PHE A 301 14.64 3.82 3.88
C PHE A 301 14.91 3.88 5.37
N HIS A 302 15.85 3.07 5.85
CA HIS A 302 16.44 3.17 7.17
C HIS A 302 17.75 3.92 7.05
N ILE A 303 17.91 5.01 7.80
CA ILE A 303 19.11 5.85 7.79
C ILE A 303 19.54 6.07 9.24
N ARG A 304 20.82 5.86 9.53
CA ARG A 304 21.39 6.10 10.86
C ARG A 304 22.34 7.30 10.86
N PRO A 305 22.61 7.89 12.05
CA PRO A 305 23.53 9.01 12.20
C PRO A 305 24.97 8.73 11.69
N ASP A 306 25.40 7.47 11.70
CA ASP A 306 26.72 7.04 11.21
C ASP A 306 26.80 6.92 9.67
N GLY A 307 25.70 7.23 8.96
CA GLY A 307 25.60 7.06 7.51
C GLY A 307 25.28 5.64 7.08
N SER A 308 25.10 4.68 8.00
CA SER A 308 24.62 3.35 7.63
C SER A 308 23.18 3.41 7.15
N THR A 309 22.92 2.72 6.04
CA THR A 309 21.63 2.78 5.37
C THR A 309 21.14 1.40 4.95
N ARG A 310 19.82 1.23 4.89
CA ARG A 310 19.16 0.06 4.31
C ARG A 310 17.86 0.49 3.65
N CYS A 311 17.62 0.06 2.41
CA CYS A 311 16.35 0.21 1.74
C CYS A 311 15.62 -1.14 1.75
N ILE A 312 14.33 -1.12 2.06
CA ILE A 312 13.43 -2.27 1.96
C ILE A 312 12.31 -1.87 1.02
N LYS A 313 12.11 -2.65 -0.04
CA LYS A 313 10.86 -2.62 -0.79
C LYS A 313 9.95 -3.63 -0.11
N ASP A 314 8.77 -3.18 0.30
CA ASP A 314 7.77 -4.01 0.95
C ASP A 314 7.09 -4.89 -0.10
N ASP A 315 7.88 -5.59 -0.90
CA ASP A 315 7.42 -6.48 -1.96
C ASP A 315 7.86 -7.93 -1.71
N GLY A 316 8.12 -8.29 -0.45
CA GLY A 316 8.41 -9.67 -0.07
C GLY A 316 9.90 -9.92 0.20
N TYR A 317 10.32 -11.17 0.03
CA TYR A 317 11.58 -11.68 0.61
C TYR A 317 12.78 -11.65 -0.35
N ILE A 318 12.64 -11.09 -1.55
CA ILE A 318 13.72 -11.14 -2.55
C ILE A 318 14.67 -9.95 -2.32
N PRO A 319 15.92 -10.19 -1.87
CA PRO A 319 16.90 -9.12 -1.75
C PRO A 319 17.18 -8.56 -3.14
N ARG A 320 17.19 -7.23 -3.27
CA ARG A 320 17.66 -6.56 -4.50
C ARG A 320 19.02 -5.93 -4.26
N GLN A 321 19.86 -5.99 -5.30
CA GLN A 321 21.13 -5.27 -5.32
C GLN A 321 20.92 -3.78 -5.55
N ASP A 322 21.86 -3.01 -4.98
CA ASP A 322 22.22 -1.61 -5.20
C ASP A 322 21.20 -0.78 -5.96
N ASP A 323 20.21 -0.30 -5.21
CA ASP A 323 19.27 0.70 -5.70
C ASP A 323 19.98 2.08 -5.84
N PRO A 324 19.68 2.88 -6.88
CA PRO A 324 20.46 4.06 -7.29
C PRO A 324 20.20 5.33 -6.45
N TRP A 325 19.89 5.20 -5.17
CA TRP A 325 19.70 6.33 -4.24
C TRP A 325 20.99 6.63 -3.47
N ASN A 326 21.09 7.84 -2.92
CA ASN A 326 22.23 8.26 -2.12
C ASN A 326 21.75 8.97 -0.85
N VAL A 327 22.51 8.82 0.24
CA VAL A 327 22.27 9.50 1.49
C VAL A 327 23.54 10.20 1.94
N SER A 328 23.42 11.48 2.30
CA SER A 328 24.43 12.18 3.09
C SER A 328 23.93 12.33 4.53
N THR A 329 24.83 12.15 5.51
CA THR A 329 24.52 12.32 6.93
C THR A 329 25.56 13.21 7.59
N HIS A 330 25.12 14.10 8.48
CA HIS A 330 25.98 15.00 9.25
C HIS A 330 25.56 15.00 10.71
N VAL A 331 26.52 14.89 11.63
CA VAL A 331 26.31 14.93 13.09
C VAL A 331 27.12 16.09 13.67
N ASP A 332 26.51 16.85 14.57
CA ASP A 332 27.16 17.91 15.36
C ASP A 332 26.61 17.95 16.79
N ASP A 333 27.05 18.94 17.56
CA ASP A 333 26.70 19.12 18.97
C ASP A 333 25.19 19.38 19.21
N THR A 334 24.45 19.77 18.17
CA THR A 334 23.03 20.15 18.29
C THR A 334 22.07 19.06 17.79
N GLY A 335 22.58 18.08 17.07
CA GLY A 335 21.75 17.14 16.35
C GLY A 335 22.48 16.34 15.29
N TRP A 336 21.68 15.67 14.48
CA TRP A 336 22.12 15.09 13.24
C TRP A 336 21.11 15.35 12.15
N SER A 337 21.57 15.24 10.91
CA SER A 337 20.80 15.62 9.76
C SER A 337 21.15 14.75 8.57
N THR A 338 20.22 14.60 7.63
CA THR A 338 20.42 13.77 6.45
C THR A 338 19.72 14.34 5.22
N ILE A 339 20.30 14.10 4.04
CA ILE A 339 19.64 14.32 2.75
C ILE A 339 19.60 12.99 2.01
N LEU A 340 18.39 12.51 1.73
CA LEU A 340 18.13 11.36 0.89
C LEU A 340 17.82 11.84 -0.54
N ARG A 341 18.59 11.36 -1.52
CA ARG A 341 18.43 11.63 -2.96
C ARG A 341 17.94 10.37 -3.67
N ILE A 342 16.82 10.47 -4.37
CA ILE A 342 16.15 9.32 -5.01
C ILE A 342 15.86 9.63 -6.48
N PRO A 343 16.35 8.83 -7.44
CA PRO A 343 16.00 9.01 -8.85
C PRO A 343 14.51 8.71 -9.12
N PHE A 344 13.83 9.58 -9.87
CA PHE A 344 12.43 9.37 -10.26
C PHE A 344 12.25 8.15 -11.15
N ALA A 345 13.21 7.88 -12.04
CA ALA A 345 13.21 6.70 -12.90
C ALA A 345 13.12 5.40 -12.07
N TRP A 346 13.72 5.38 -10.87
CA TRP A 346 13.67 4.24 -9.96
C TRP A 346 12.35 4.11 -9.20
N LEU A 347 11.64 5.22 -8.99
CA LEU A 347 10.31 5.24 -8.37
C LEU A 347 9.19 4.79 -9.33
N ASN A 348 9.54 4.38 -10.56
CA ASN A 348 8.59 4.11 -11.63
C ASN A 348 7.63 5.29 -11.87
N SER A 349 8.08 6.51 -11.58
CA SER A 349 7.39 7.73 -12.01
C SER A 349 7.76 7.89 -13.47
N SER A 350 6.77 7.93 -14.36
CA SER A 350 6.99 8.30 -15.75
C SER A 350 7.77 9.62 -15.83
N ASP A 351 8.60 9.78 -16.87
CA ASP A 351 9.31 11.02 -17.25
C ASP A 351 8.35 12.15 -17.69
N THR A 352 7.18 12.22 -17.07
CA THR A 352 6.18 13.24 -17.33
C THR A 352 6.54 14.50 -16.57
N PRO A 353 6.48 15.69 -17.21
CA PRO A 353 6.75 16.96 -16.55
C PRO A 353 5.82 17.23 -15.36
N ASN A 354 4.61 16.63 -15.36
CA ASN A 354 3.68 16.69 -14.25
C ASN A 354 3.74 15.39 -13.43
N ARG A 355 4.46 15.45 -12.31
CA ARG A 355 4.57 14.32 -11.39
C ARG A 355 3.29 14.18 -10.58
N LYS A 356 2.84 12.94 -10.43
CA LYS A 356 1.69 12.65 -9.57
C LYS A 356 2.09 12.79 -8.11
N PRO A 357 1.18 13.27 -7.23
CA PRO A 357 1.37 13.21 -5.80
C PRO A 357 1.68 11.78 -5.35
N MET A 358 2.60 11.64 -4.40
CA MET A 358 2.96 10.36 -3.78
C MET A 358 2.68 10.42 -2.29
N ARG A 359 2.64 9.26 -1.62
CA ARG A 359 2.44 9.24 -0.17
C ARG A 359 3.78 9.10 0.54
N ILE A 360 3.95 9.82 1.64
CA ILE A 360 5.21 9.86 2.40
C ILE A 360 4.94 9.85 3.91
N ASN A 361 5.86 9.29 4.68
CA ASN A 361 5.98 9.60 6.10
C ASN A 361 7.45 9.60 6.54
N ILE A 362 7.75 10.46 7.50
CA ILE A 362 9.06 10.59 8.12
C ILE A 362 8.92 10.16 9.56
N VAL A 363 9.69 9.18 9.99
CA VAL A 363 9.61 8.59 11.33
C VAL A 363 11.00 8.46 11.92
N ARG A 364 11.26 9.14 13.03
CA ARG A 364 12.46 8.94 13.83
C ARG A 364 12.17 7.94 14.94
N THR A 365 12.98 6.90 15.02
CA THR A 365 13.04 5.94 16.12
C THR A 365 14.19 6.31 17.05
N MET A 366 13.96 6.24 18.36
CA MET A 366 14.96 6.54 19.39
C MET A 366 14.68 5.74 20.67
N SER A 367 15.69 5.60 21.52
CA SER A 367 15.52 5.10 22.88
C SER A 367 15.36 6.25 23.87
N ILE A 368 14.71 6.00 25.01
CA ILE A 368 14.66 6.93 26.14
C ILE A 368 15.38 6.27 27.32
N SER A 369 16.32 6.99 27.91
CA SER A 369 17.07 6.51 29.08
C SER A 369 16.12 6.07 30.20
N GLY A 370 16.35 4.87 30.74
CA GLY A 370 15.52 4.28 31.79
C GLY A 370 14.16 3.74 31.34
N LYS A 371 13.86 3.71 30.04
CA LYS A 371 12.61 3.11 29.50
C LYS A 371 12.92 1.98 28.54
N GLU A 372 12.20 0.88 28.71
CA GLU A 372 12.24 -0.23 27.75
C GLU A 372 11.53 0.13 26.44
N GLY A 373 11.92 -0.53 25.36
CA GLY A 373 11.29 -0.37 24.04
C GLY A 373 11.83 0.82 23.24
N ALA A 374 11.06 1.22 22.24
CA ALA A 374 11.44 2.25 21.27
C ALA A 374 10.40 3.36 21.22
N VAL A 375 10.85 4.60 21.06
CA VAL A 375 9.99 5.76 20.86
C VAL A 375 10.06 6.21 19.41
N PHE A 376 8.89 6.43 18.82
CA PHE A 376 8.69 6.93 17.48
C PHE A 376 8.20 8.37 17.52
N CYS A 377 8.75 9.21 16.65
CA CYS A 377 8.25 10.53 16.33
C CYS A 377 8.01 10.60 14.82
N SER A 378 6.79 10.95 14.41
CA SER A 378 6.35 10.83 13.02
C SER A 378 5.64 12.09 12.52
N TRP A 379 5.74 12.35 11.21
CA TRP A 379 5.07 13.48 10.56
C TRP A 379 3.57 13.22 10.38
N ALA A 380 3.22 12.17 9.64
CA ALA A 380 1.84 11.70 9.58
C ALA A 380 1.49 10.88 10.82
N CYS A 381 0.22 10.98 11.25
CA CYS A 381 -0.31 10.24 12.38
C CYS A 381 -0.04 8.74 12.19
N ARG A 382 0.38 8.05 13.24
CA ARG A 382 0.52 6.60 13.22
C ARG A 382 -0.51 5.99 14.13
N GLU A 383 -1.37 5.15 13.56
CA GLU A 383 -2.35 4.38 14.31
C GLU A 383 -2.15 2.91 13.97
N PRO A 384 -1.16 2.26 14.60
CA PRO A 384 -0.78 0.90 14.28
C PRO A 384 -1.98 -0.03 14.41
N VAL A 385 -2.25 -0.76 13.34
CA VAL A 385 -3.30 -1.79 13.30
C VAL A 385 -2.77 -3.13 13.82
N LYS A 386 -3.67 -4.10 13.99
CA LYS A 386 -3.29 -5.48 14.32
C LYS A 386 -2.23 -5.99 13.34
N GLY A 387 -1.15 -6.54 13.89
CA GLY A 387 -0.02 -7.04 13.11
C GLY A 387 -0.40 -8.09 12.07
N ARG A 388 0.15 -7.99 10.85
CA ARG A 388 -0.07 -8.89 9.71
C ARG A 388 1.27 -9.33 9.11
N LEU A 389 1.64 -10.61 9.21
CA LEU A 389 2.90 -11.22 8.69
C LEU A 389 4.00 -10.21 8.33
N VAL A 390 4.33 -10.09 7.04
CA VAL A 390 5.40 -9.24 6.51
C VAL A 390 5.07 -7.75 6.53
N TRP A 391 3.78 -7.41 6.63
CA TRP A 391 3.28 -6.02 6.62
C TRP A 391 3.35 -5.34 7.99
N GLY A 392 3.61 -6.12 9.05
CA GLY A 392 3.70 -5.64 10.41
C GLY A 392 2.42 -4.91 10.82
N HIS A 393 2.58 -3.72 11.42
CA HIS A 393 1.47 -2.92 11.95
C HIS A 393 1.05 -1.76 11.02
N LEU A 394 1.44 -1.79 9.75
CA LEU A 394 1.17 -0.70 8.82
C LEU A 394 -0.32 -0.39 8.73
N ASN A 395 -0.68 0.87 8.96
CA ASN A 395 -2.02 1.38 8.71
C ASN A 395 -2.00 2.36 7.52
N PRO A 396 -2.30 1.90 6.29
CA PRO A 396 -2.25 2.77 5.12
C PRO A 396 -3.29 3.91 5.15
N ALA A 397 -4.21 3.95 6.12
CA ALA A 397 -5.17 5.04 6.26
C ALA A 397 -4.55 6.28 6.91
N THR A 398 -3.66 6.08 7.87
CA THR A 398 -3.16 7.15 8.74
C THR A 398 -1.65 7.31 8.63
N ASP A 399 -0.90 6.21 8.46
CA ASP A 399 0.58 6.19 8.50
C ASP A 399 1.26 6.98 7.37
N PHE A 400 0.52 7.66 6.49
CA PHE A 400 1.06 8.47 5.41
C PHE A 400 0.36 9.83 5.29
N GLY A 401 1.13 10.84 4.95
CA GLY A 401 0.64 12.09 4.35
C GLY A 401 0.94 12.11 2.85
N TRP A 402 0.76 13.27 2.24
CA TRP A 402 0.95 13.47 0.80
C TRP A 402 2.14 14.36 0.49
N LEU A 403 2.97 13.93 -0.46
CA LEU A 403 3.99 14.76 -1.10
C LEU A 403 3.46 15.18 -2.47
N ARG A 404 3.22 16.47 -2.64
CA ARG A 404 2.73 17.07 -3.89
C ARG A 404 3.90 17.71 -4.61
N PHE A 405 3.95 17.61 -5.92
CA PHE A 405 4.99 18.25 -6.73
C PHE A 405 4.45 19.52 -7.33
N ASP A 406 5.21 20.60 -7.22
CA ASP A 406 4.90 21.83 -7.93
C ASP A 406 5.16 21.62 -9.44
N ASP A 407 4.41 22.32 -10.28
CA ASP A 407 4.61 22.23 -11.73
C ASP A 407 6.00 22.73 -12.10
N VAL A 408 6.66 22.05 -13.05
CA VAL A 408 7.86 22.58 -13.67
C VAL A 408 7.44 23.80 -14.49
N VAL A 409 7.73 24.99 -13.98
CA VAL A 409 7.56 26.23 -14.75
C VAL A 409 8.59 26.17 -15.89
N VAL A 410 8.12 25.81 -17.09
CA VAL A 410 8.91 25.70 -18.32
C VAL A 410 9.31 27.07 -18.85
#